data_AF-A0A5C3ME80-F1
#
_entry.id   AF-A0A5C3ME80-F1
#
_cell.length_a   1.000
_cell.length_b   1.000
_cell.length_c   1.000
_cell.angle_alpha   90.00
_cell.angle_beta   90.00
_cell.angle_gamma   90.00
#
_symmetry.space_group_name_H-M   'P 1'
#
loop_
_entity.id
_entity.type
_entity.pdbx_description
1 polymer ?
#
loop_
_entity_poly.entity_id
_entity_poly.type
_entity_poly.pdbx_seq_one_letter_code
_entity_poly.pdbx_strand_id
1 'polypeptide(L)'
;MPPDPTPPLPGSIRLLTWMSLFLILMILILSLLDFGLLSCFINPIAAVLNMIYHLTVLLATHFRPAKAAAFTVTAISLGFLLSLTWLSAFLVMVFVALKGGAACDLFGLDIQFSNTVISTQRIQLLFTMLEFAIMVDLSIRSTLKRRKRHENTITY
;
A
#
# COMPACT_ATOMS: atom_id res chain seq x y z
N MET A 1 13.64 -34.05 14.29
CA MET A 1 13.20 -33.79 12.89
C MET A 1 13.55 -32.36 12.55
N PRO A 2 14.35 -32.09 11.50
CA PRO A 2 14.50 -30.73 11.00
C PRO A 2 13.10 -30.20 10.59
N PRO A 3 12.76 -28.94 10.89
CA PRO A 3 11.50 -28.37 10.44
C PRO A 3 11.45 -28.39 8.92
N ASP A 4 10.38 -28.95 8.37
CA ASP A 4 10.14 -28.97 6.94
C ASP A 4 10.31 -27.55 6.37
N PRO A 5 11.03 -27.39 5.24
CA PRO A 5 11.22 -26.07 4.64
C PRO A 5 9.86 -25.48 4.33
N THR A 6 9.49 -24.42 5.05
CA THR A 6 8.22 -23.74 4.83
C THR A 6 8.13 -23.33 3.36
N PRO A 7 7.03 -23.67 2.67
CA PRO A 7 6.93 -23.45 1.24
C PRO A 7 7.04 -21.96 0.93
N PRO A 8 7.66 -21.59 -0.20
CA PRO A 8 7.84 -20.20 -0.59
C PRO A 8 6.50 -19.45 -0.65
N LEU A 9 6.56 -18.11 -0.57
CA LEU A 9 5.39 -17.25 -0.83
C LEU A 9 4.69 -17.69 -2.14
N PRO A 10 3.35 -17.80 -2.16
CA PRO A 10 2.62 -18.14 -3.37
C PRO A 10 2.98 -17.15 -4.47
N GLY A 11 3.14 -17.64 -5.70
CA GLY A 11 3.53 -16.82 -6.85
C GLY A 11 2.63 -15.58 -7.03
N SER A 12 1.33 -15.73 -6.77
CA SER A 12 0.37 -14.62 -6.82
C SER A 12 0.67 -13.50 -5.81
N ILE A 13 0.92 -13.84 -4.54
CA ILE A 13 1.26 -12.84 -3.51
C ILE A 13 2.58 -12.16 -3.86
N ARG A 14 3.57 -12.91 -4.35
CA ARG A 14 4.86 -12.36 -4.78
C ARG A 14 4.68 -11.38 -5.94
N LEU A 15 3.89 -11.75 -6.95
CA LEU A 15 3.62 -10.90 -8.11
C LEU A 15 2.91 -9.60 -7.68
N LEU A 16 1.86 -9.70 -6.86
CA LEU A 16 1.16 -8.52 -6.34
C LEU A 16 2.10 -7.61 -5.54
N THR A 17 2.99 -8.15 -4.71
CA THR A 17 3.99 -7.35 -3.98
C THR A 17 4.92 -6.60 -4.92
N TRP A 18 5.39 -7.22 -6.00
CA TRP A 18 6.23 -6.54 -6.99
C TRP A 18 5.46 -5.46 -7.78
N MET A 19 4.21 -5.72 -8.12
CA MET A 19 3.33 -4.73 -8.76
C MET A 19 3.10 -3.53 -7.84
N SER A 20 2.80 -3.77 -6.56
CA SER A 20 2.69 -2.72 -5.53
C SER A 20 3.98 -1.91 -5.43
N LEU A 21 5.15 -2.58 -5.30
CA LEU A 21 6.45 -1.90 -5.19
C LEU A 21 6.75 -1.00 -6.40
N PHE A 22 6.45 -1.47 -7.61
CA PHE A 22 6.57 -0.66 -8.80
C PHE A 22 5.62 0.55 -8.76
N LEU A 23 4.35 0.31 -8.40
CA LEU A 23 3.33 1.34 -8.39
C LEU A 23 3.60 2.42 -7.34
N ILE A 24 3.99 2.06 -6.11
CA ILE A 24 4.36 3.03 -5.07
C ILE A 24 5.60 3.85 -5.46
N LEU A 25 6.56 3.27 -6.18
CA LEU A 25 7.72 4.01 -6.68
C LEU A 25 7.28 5.07 -7.69
N MET A 26 6.36 4.72 -8.60
CA MET A 26 5.78 5.68 -9.55
C MET A 26 4.99 6.77 -8.82
N ILE A 27 4.15 6.41 -7.84
CA ILE A 27 3.39 7.38 -7.03
C ILE A 27 4.32 8.30 -6.27
N LEU A 28 5.42 7.79 -5.70
CA LEU A 28 6.39 8.59 -4.97
C LEU A 28 7.09 9.59 -5.90
N ILE A 29 7.54 9.16 -7.08
CA ILE A 29 8.16 10.05 -8.08
C ILE A 29 7.18 11.14 -8.50
N LEU A 30 5.94 10.79 -8.85
CA LEU A 30 4.90 11.77 -9.21
C LEU A 30 4.61 12.74 -8.05
N SER A 31 4.51 12.21 -6.83
CA SER A 31 4.30 13.03 -5.64
C SER A 31 5.47 13.98 -5.41
N LEU A 32 6.71 13.58 -5.65
CA LEU A 32 7.87 14.47 -5.50
C LEU A 32 7.91 15.55 -6.59
N LEU A 33 7.45 15.26 -7.81
CA LEU A 33 7.33 16.26 -8.88
C LEU A 33 6.28 17.34 -8.55
N ASP A 34 5.19 16.95 -7.90
CA ASP A 34 4.09 17.83 -7.49
C ASP A 34 4.19 18.32 -6.03
N PHE A 35 5.36 18.15 -5.40
CA PHE A 35 5.62 18.42 -3.97
C PHE A 35 4.62 17.77 -2.99
N GLY A 36 3.87 16.76 -3.41
CA GLY A 36 2.89 16.02 -2.62
C GLY A 36 1.61 16.79 -2.31
N LEU A 37 1.45 18.01 -2.84
CA LEU A 37 0.41 18.95 -2.46
C LEU A 37 -1.00 18.39 -2.73
N LEU A 38 -1.20 17.73 -3.88
CA LEU A 38 -2.51 17.18 -4.28
C LEU A 38 -3.14 16.25 -3.22
N SER A 39 -2.30 15.47 -2.54
CA SER A 39 -2.72 14.52 -1.50
C SER A 39 -2.55 15.05 -0.08
N CYS A 40 -2.25 16.35 0.08
CA CYS A 40 -1.83 16.95 1.35
C CYS A 40 -0.70 16.15 2.02
N PHE A 41 0.31 15.76 1.24
CA PHE A 41 1.46 14.94 1.66
C PHE A 41 1.16 13.50 2.10
N ILE A 42 -0.09 13.03 1.99
CA ILE A 42 -0.44 11.66 2.40
C ILE A 42 0.22 10.63 1.47
N ASN A 43 0.20 10.83 0.14
CA ASN A 43 0.80 9.87 -0.80
C ASN A 43 2.30 9.61 -0.57
N PRO A 44 3.18 10.62 -0.45
CA PRO A 44 4.60 10.34 -0.24
C PRO A 44 4.86 9.62 1.09
N ILE A 45 4.15 9.97 2.16
CA ILE A 45 4.26 9.27 3.46
C ILE A 45 3.77 7.82 3.33
N ALA A 46 2.59 7.62 2.73
CA ALA A 46 2.02 6.29 2.51
C ALA A 46 2.93 5.43 1.63
N ALA A 47 3.53 5.98 0.57
CA ALA A 47 4.45 5.28 -0.31
C ALA A 47 5.69 4.78 0.43
N VAL A 48 6.31 5.62 1.28
CA VAL A 48 7.47 5.22 2.09
C VAL A 48 7.11 4.13 3.09
N LEU A 49 6.00 4.30 3.82
CA LEU A 49 5.53 3.28 4.78
C LEU A 49 5.21 1.96 4.07
N ASN A 50 4.58 2.01 2.90
CA ASN A 50 4.23 0.82 2.14
C ASN A 50 5.48 0.11 1.57
N MET A 51 6.49 0.87 1.16
CA MET A 51 7.78 0.31 0.73
C MET A 51 8.49 -0.40 1.88
N ILE A 52 8.54 0.21 3.07
CA ILE A 52 9.07 -0.43 4.28
C ILE A 52 8.30 -1.72 4.59
N TYR A 53 6.97 -1.69 4.49
CA TYR A 53 6.13 -2.87 4.70
C TYR A 53 6.48 -4.00 3.73
N HIS A 54 6.49 -3.74 2.41
CA HIS A 54 6.79 -4.77 1.41
C HIS A 54 8.22 -5.31 1.55
N LEU A 55 9.21 -4.44 1.77
CA LEU A 55 10.59 -4.87 2.00
C LEU A 55 10.69 -5.75 3.25
N THR A 56 10.03 -5.36 4.35
CA THR A 56 10.02 -6.14 5.59
C THR A 56 9.41 -7.52 5.38
N VAL A 57 8.28 -7.62 4.66
CA VAL A 57 7.63 -8.90 4.34
C VAL A 57 8.53 -9.77 3.45
N LEU A 58 9.15 -9.19 2.42
CA LEU A 58 10.07 -9.90 1.52
C LEU A 58 11.30 -10.42 2.28
N LEU A 59 11.94 -9.57 3.09
CA LEU A 59 13.11 -9.93 3.89
C LEU A 59 12.77 -11.00 4.94
N ALA A 60 11.64 -10.86 5.64
CA ALA A 60 11.19 -11.84 6.63
C ALA A 60 10.94 -13.21 5.98
N THR A 61 10.35 -13.23 4.78
CA THR A 61 10.08 -14.48 4.05
C THR A 61 11.34 -15.09 3.43
N HIS A 62 12.34 -14.30 3.09
CA HIS A 62 13.62 -14.78 2.57
C HIS A 62 14.55 -15.32 3.68
N PHE A 63 14.77 -14.53 4.74
CA PHE A 63 15.77 -14.86 5.77
C PHE A 63 15.23 -15.72 6.91
N ARG A 64 13.92 -15.65 7.21
CA ARG A 64 13.33 -16.36 8.35
C ARG A 64 12.01 -17.04 7.97
N PRO A 65 12.03 -17.95 6.98
CA PRO A 65 10.80 -18.53 6.42
C PRO A 65 10.00 -19.32 7.48
N ALA A 66 10.70 -19.98 8.43
CA ALA A 66 10.08 -20.66 9.59
C ALA A 66 9.32 -19.71 10.54
N LYS A 67 9.78 -18.46 10.71
CA LYS A 67 9.12 -17.45 11.56
C LYS A 67 8.13 -16.57 10.78
N ALA A 68 8.22 -16.54 9.45
CA ALA A 68 7.35 -15.73 8.60
C ALA A 68 5.85 -16.00 8.84
N ALA A 69 5.50 -17.24 9.22
CA ALA A 69 4.13 -17.59 9.60
C ALA A 69 3.64 -16.88 10.88
N ALA A 70 4.52 -16.62 11.85
CA ALA A 70 4.18 -15.94 13.11
C ALA A 70 3.95 -14.44 12.93
N PHE A 71 4.63 -13.83 11.94
CA PHE A 71 4.46 -12.41 11.59
C PHE A 71 3.18 -12.11 10.80
N THR A 72 2.40 -13.14 10.43
CA THR A 72 1.27 -12.98 9.51
C THR A 72 0.17 -12.07 10.05
N VAL A 73 -0.14 -12.09 11.34
CA VAL A 73 -1.25 -11.29 11.89
C VAL A 73 -0.92 -9.80 11.82
N THR A 74 0.25 -9.41 12.32
CA THR A 74 0.69 -8.02 12.31
C THR A 74 0.85 -7.52 10.88
N ALA A 75 1.41 -8.33 9.98
CA ALA A 75 1.53 -7.98 8.56
C ALA A 75 0.16 -7.78 7.89
N ILE A 76 -0.82 -8.65 8.16
CA ILE A 76 -2.20 -8.52 7.65
C ILE A 76 -2.84 -7.23 8.19
N SER A 77 -2.76 -6.98 9.49
CA SER A 77 -3.32 -5.77 10.10
C SER A 77 -2.70 -4.50 9.53
N LEU A 78 -1.37 -4.46 9.37
CA LEU A 78 -0.68 -3.35 8.72
C LEU A 78 -1.09 -3.19 7.25
N GLY A 79 -1.28 -4.30 6.52
CA GLY A 79 -1.78 -4.27 5.15
C GLY A 79 -3.16 -3.60 5.03
N PHE A 80 -4.09 -3.90 5.95
CA PHE A 80 -5.39 -3.23 6.00
C PHE A 80 -5.28 -1.76 6.38
N LEU A 81 -4.45 -1.42 7.37
CA LEU A 81 -4.22 -0.02 7.76
C LEU A 81 -3.64 0.81 6.60
N LEU A 82 -2.64 0.27 5.89
CA LEU A 82 -2.07 0.91 4.70
C LEU A 82 -3.10 1.05 3.58
N SER A 83 -3.97 0.05 3.39
CA SER A 83 -5.09 0.15 2.44
C SER A 83 -6.01 1.32 2.78
N LEU A 84 -6.39 1.49 4.06
CA LEU A 84 -7.21 2.63 4.50
C LEU A 84 -6.51 3.97 4.30
N THR A 85 -5.18 4.01 4.49
CA THR A 85 -4.38 5.21 4.19
C THR A 85 -4.44 5.55 2.70
N TRP A 86 -4.29 4.57 1.80
CA TRP A 86 -4.41 4.79 0.35
C TRP A 86 -5.81 5.23 -0.06
N LEU A 87 -6.86 4.66 0.54
CA LEU A 87 -8.24 5.10 0.32
C LEU A 87 -8.44 6.55 0.78
N SER A 88 -7.93 6.91 1.96
CA SER A 88 -7.99 8.28 2.48
C SER A 88 -7.28 9.26 1.56
N ALA A 89 -6.08 8.90 1.08
CA ALA A 89 -5.33 9.71 0.12
C ALA A 89 -6.09 9.92 -1.19
N PHE A 90 -6.70 8.86 -1.72
CA PHE A 90 -7.57 8.94 -2.90
C PHE A 90 -8.75 9.90 -2.68
N LEU A 91 -9.46 9.77 -1.55
CA LEU A 91 -10.61 10.64 -1.23
C LEU A 91 -10.20 12.11 -1.11
N VAL A 92 -9.05 12.40 -0.49
CA VAL A 92 -8.50 13.76 -0.40
C VAL A 92 -8.22 14.32 -1.79
N MET A 93 -7.55 13.55 -2.65
CA MET A 93 -7.25 14.00 -4.02
C MET A 93 -8.52 14.23 -4.85
N VAL A 94 -9.55 13.38 -4.72
CA VAL A 94 -10.85 13.59 -5.38
C VAL A 94 -11.51 14.87 -4.87
N PHE A 95 -11.51 15.09 -3.56
CA PHE A 95 -12.07 16.31 -2.96
C PHE A 95 -11.38 17.58 -3.46
N VAL A 96 -10.05 17.59 -3.49
CA VAL A 96 -9.23 18.70 -4.02
C VAL A 96 -9.53 18.93 -5.51
N ALA A 97 -9.61 17.85 -6.30
CA ALA A 97 -9.93 17.94 -7.73
C ALA A 97 -11.33 18.51 -7.99
N LEU A 98 -12.35 18.13 -7.21
CA LEU A 98 -13.72 18.64 -7.33
C LEU A 98 -13.85 20.11 -6.92
N LYS A 99 -13.01 20.60 -6.00
CA LYS A 99 -13.00 22.00 -5.55
C LYS A 99 -12.34 22.96 -6.55
N GLY A 100 -11.78 22.46 -7.65
CA GLY A 100 -11.25 23.31 -8.72
C GLY A 100 -9.88 23.94 -8.43
N GLY A 101 -9.10 23.38 -7.50
CA GLY A 101 -7.65 23.59 -7.38
C GLY A 101 -7.15 24.99 -6.99
N ALA A 102 -8.00 25.99 -6.75
CA ALA A 102 -7.49 27.35 -6.50
C ALA A 102 -6.90 27.52 -5.09
N ALA A 103 -7.59 27.00 -4.08
CA ALA A 103 -7.19 27.08 -2.67
C ALA A 103 -8.04 26.13 -1.83
N CYS A 104 -7.44 25.50 -0.82
CA CYS A 104 -8.19 24.83 0.23
C CYS A 104 -7.68 25.32 1.59
N ASP A 105 -8.58 25.88 2.39
CA ASP A 105 -8.31 26.17 3.80
C ASP A 105 -8.44 24.87 4.60
N LEU A 106 -7.31 24.36 5.07
CA LEU A 106 -7.21 23.15 5.88
C LEU A 106 -6.67 23.57 7.26
N PHE A 107 -7.57 23.65 8.25
CA PHE A 107 -7.24 24.06 9.62
C PHE A 107 -6.55 25.44 9.72
N GLY A 108 -6.92 26.40 8.87
CA GLY A 108 -6.32 27.74 8.84
C GLY A 108 -5.06 27.83 7.98
N LEU A 109 -4.68 26.76 7.27
CA LEU A 109 -3.58 26.75 6.32
C LEU A 109 -4.16 26.87 4.91
N ASP A 110 -3.89 28.01 4.25
CA ASP A 110 -4.26 28.22 2.85
C ASP A 110 -3.29 27.47 1.93
N ILE A 111 -3.73 26.32 1.43
CA ILE A 111 -2.96 25.49 0.50
C ILE A 111 -3.37 25.87 -0.92
N GLN A 112 -2.48 26.54 -1.64
CA GLN A 112 -2.67 26.86 -3.06
C GLN A 112 -2.19 25.70 -3.93
N PHE A 113 -3.03 25.23 -4.84
CA PHE A 113 -2.66 24.17 -5.78
C PHE A 113 -2.32 24.78 -7.14
N SER A 114 -1.24 24.28 -7.75
CA SER A 114 -0.83 24.75 -9.07
C SER A 114 -1.74 24.17 -10.16
N ASN A 115 -2.36 25.03 -10.96
CA ASN A 115 -3.20 24.64 -12.10
C ASN A 115 -2.41 24.06 -13.29
N THR A 116 -1.06 24.09 -13.27
CA THR A 116 -0.23 23.72 -14.42
C THR A 116 0.05 22.23 -14.58
N VAL A 117 -0.30 21.36 -13.62
CA VAL A 117 0.12 19.93 -13.65
C VAL A 117 -1.05 18.93 -13.72
N ILE A 118 -2.04 19.21 -14.57
CA ILE A 118 -3.27 18.40 -14.67
C ILE A 118 -2.99 16.93 -15.03
N SER A 119 -1.97 16.64 -15.86
CA SER A 119 -1.70 15.28 -16.34
C SER A 119 -1.08 14.37 -15.28
N THR A 120 -0.12 14.85 -14.49
CA THR A 120 0.51 14.06 -13.41
C THR A 120 -0.50 13.75 -12.32
N GLN A 121 -1.34 14.74 -11.96
CA GLN A 121 -2.39 14.60 -10.96
C GLN A 121 -3.41 13.51 -11.32
N ARG A 122 -3.82 13.42 -12.60
CA ARG A 122 -4.72 12.37 -13.08
C ARG A 122 -4.09 10.98 -12.98
N ILE A 123 -2.83 10.85 -13.39
CA ILE A 123 -2.09 9.57 -13.30
C ILE A 123 -1.91 9.16 -11.84
N GLN A 124 -1.57 10.11 -10.96
CA GLN A 124 -1.42 9.88 -9.54
C GLN A 124 -2.74 9.41 -8.90
N LEU A 125 -3.87 10.01 -9.27
CA LEU A 125 -5.19 9.59 -8.80
C LEU A 125 -5.52 8.15 -9.22
N LEU A 126 -5.26 7.79 -10.48
CA LEU A 126 -5.43 6.43 -10.98
C LEU A 126 -4.53 5.44 -10.22
N PHE A 127 -3.25 5.76 -10.06
CA PHE A 127 -2.28 4.89 -9.39
C PHE A 127 -2.59 4.71 -7.91
N THR A 128 -3.01 5.76 -7.21
CA THR A 128 -3.42 5.64 -5.80
C THR A 128 -4.64 4.73 -5.64
N MET A 129 -5.63 4.82 -6.53
CA MET A 129 -6.78 3.91 -6.52
C MET A 129 -6.37 2.46 -6.79
N LEU A 130 -5.48 2.24 -7.76
CA LEU A 130 -4.97 0.92 -8.08
C LEU A 130 -4.16 0.32 -6.92
N GLU A 131 -3.34 1.13 -6.25
CA GLU A 131 -2.55 0.70 -5.10
C GLU A 131 -3.44 0.31 -3.91
N PHE A 132 -4.51 1.08 -3.67
CA PHE A 132 -5.54 0.69 -2.69
C PHE A 132 -6.10 -0.71 -3.01
N ALA A 133 -6.50 -0.95 -4.25
CA ALA A 133 -7.08 -2.24 -4.66
C ALA A 133 -6.09 -3.40 -4.49
N ILE A 134 -4.81 -3.20 -4.87
CA ILE A 134 -3.74 -4.19 -4.71
C ILE A 134 -3.50 -4.51 -3.23
N MET A 135 -3.42 -3.49 -2.37
CA MET A 135 -3.18 -3.66 -0.94
C MET A 135 -4.32 -4.37 -0.22
N VAL A 136 -5.58 -4.09 -0.60
CA VAL A 136 -6.75 -4.83 -0.10
C VAL A 136 -6.70 -6.29 -0.55
N ASP A 137 -6.44 -6.56 -1.84
CA ASP A 137 -6.38 -7.94 -2.36
C ASP A 137 -5.25 -8.73 -1.68
N LEU A 138 -4.07 -8.13 -1.50
CA LEU A 138 -2.96 -8.72 -0.73
C LEU A 138 -3.37 -9.07 0.69
N SER A 139 -4.06 -8.17 1.39
CA SER A 139 -4.49 -8.34 2.77
C SER A 139 -5.55 -9.44 2.91
N ILE A 140 -6.52 -9.49 1.99
CA ILE A 140 -7.55 -10.55 1.92
C ILE A 140 -6.91 -11.91 1.64
N ARG A 141 -6.06 -12.02 0.61
CA ARG A 141 -5.39 -13.29 0.27
C ARG A 141 -4.52 -13.80 1.40
N SER A 142 -3.81 -12.91 2.10
CA SER A 142 -3.00 -13.24 3.27
C SER A 142 -3.86 -13.77 4.41
N THR A 143 -5.03 -13.17 4.65
CA THR A 143 -6.02 -13.62 5.65
C THR A 143 -6.57 -15.00 5.31
N LEU A 144 -7.02 -15.21 4.07
CA LEU A 144 -7.56 -16.49 3.61
C LEU A 144 -6.52 -17.61 3.70
N LYS A 145 -5.27 -17.33 3.32
CA LYS A 145 -4.18 -18.31 3.42
C LYS A 145 -3.89 -18.70 4.86
N ARG A 146 -3.90 -17.73 5.79
CA ARG A 146 -3.72 -18.00 7.21
C ARG A 146 -4.84 -18.87 7.76
N ARG A 147 -6.10 -18.59 7.39
CA ARG A 147 -7.27 -19.38 7.81
C ARG A 147 -7.15 -20.84 7.36
N LYS A 148 -6.86 -21.08 6.08
CA LYS A 148 -6.66 -22.44 5.54
C LYS A 148 -5.55 -23.21 6.26
N ARG A 149 -4.46 -22.52 6.63
CA ARG A 149 -3.37 -23.15 7.40
C ARG A 149 -3.84 -23.61 8.78
N HIS A 150 -4.67 -22.81 9.45
CA HIS A 150 -5.21 -23.12 10.77
C HIS A 150 -6.19 -24.29 10.72
N GLU A 151 -7.06 -24.34 9.70
CA GLU A 151 -7.99 -25.46 9.48
C GLU A 151 -7.22 -26.79 9.30
N ASN A 152 -6.15 -26.80 8.51
CA ASN A 152 -5.32 -27.98 8.29
C ASN A 152 -4.52 -28.44 9.51
N THR A 153 -4.35 -27.60 10.55
CA THR A 153 -3.62 -28.00 11.78
C THR A 153 -4.53 -28.70 12.79
N ILE A 154 -5.85 -28.52 12.72
CA ILE A 154 -6.81 -29.13 13.65
C ILE A 154 -7.16 -30.56 13.23
N THR A 155 -6.95 -30.92 11.95
CA THR A 155 -7.32 -32.22 11.37
C THR A 155 -6.27 -33.33 11.53
N TYR A 156 -5.12 -33.05 12.15
CA TYR A 156 -4.06 -34.01 12.47
C TYR A 156 -3.83 -34.06 13.98
#